data_AF-A0A927NB73-F1
#
_entry.id   AF-A0A927NB73-F1
#
_cell.length_a   1.000
_cell.length_b   1.000
_cell.length_c   1.000
_cell.angle_alpha   90.00
_cell.angle_beta   90.00
_cell.angle_gamma   90.00
#
_symmetry.space_group_name_H-M   'P 1'
#
loop_
_entity.id
_entity.type
_entity.pdbx_description
1 polymer ?
#
loop_
_entity_poly.entity_id
_entity_poly.type
_entity_poly.pdbx_seq_one_letter_code
_entity_poly.pdbx_strand_id
1 'polypeptide(L)'
;MDELDRYKYLLGETIMMYQIMENDLKLICAGMQEGSFYKNLEMVRSTYKGLGQVVIALQELDNRNPVPYFNRETYELLNKLARQRNYYCHQCCMEFCYNPYFRESIEFKDSLESLERTNEIIKSVQNQTSMHRESVLTRYNRV
;
A
#
# COMPACT_ATOMS: atom_id res chain seq x y z
N MET A 1 18.10 -5.99 -19.15
CA MET A 1 17.76 -6.66 -17.87
C MET A 1 17.00 -7.91 -18.25
N ASP A 2 17.40 -9.08 -17.75
CA ASP A 2 16.63 -10.31 -18.01
C ASP A 2 15.27 -10.28 -17.27
N GLU A 3 14.32 -11.12 -17.67
CA GLU A 3 12.96 -11.08 -17.11
C GLU A 3 12.91 -11.37 -15.60
N LEU A 4 13.81 -12.23 -15.08
CA LEU A 4 13.89 -12.50 -13.64
C LEU A 4 14.50 -11.33 -12.89
N ASP A 5 15.51 -10.68 -13.45
CA ASP A 5 16.07 -9.45 -12.88
C ASP A 5 15.02 -8.33 -12.86
N ARG A 6 14.22 -8.22 -13.93
CA ARG A 6 13.08 -7.30 -13.99
C ARG A 6 12.05 -7.64 -12.92
N TYR A 7 11.71 -8.92 -12.75
CA TYR A 7 10.80 -9.39 -11.71
C TYR A 7 11.29 -8.99 -10.32
N LYS A 8 12.54 -9.28 -9.99
CA LYS A 8 13.15 -8.94 -8.69
C LYS A 8 13.15 -7.43 -8.44
N TYR A 9 13.50 -6.65 -9.46
CA TYR A 9 13.48 -5.18 -9.40
C TYR A 9 12.06 -4.68 -9.10
N LEU A 10 11.09 -5.11 -9.90
CA LEU A 10 9.68 -4.70 -9.73
C LEU A 10 9.12 -5.16 -8.38
N LEU A 11 9.51 -6.33 -7.89
CA LEU A 11 9.07 -6.82 -6.59
C LEU A 11 9.59 -5.92 -5.48
N GLY A 12 10.90 -5.61 -5.50
CA GLY A 12 11.51 -4.69 -4.55
C GLY A 12 10.88 -3.29 -4.57
N GLU A 13 10.69 -2.73 -5.76
CA GLU A 13 10.01 -1.44 -5.93
C GLU A 13 8.57 -1.49 -5.39
N THR A 14 7.81 -2.53 -5.73
CA THR A 14 6.42 -2.69 -5.31
C THR A 14 6.29 -2.81 -3.79
N ILE A 15 7.19 -3.57 -3.13
CA ILE A 15 7.23 -3.66 -1.67
C ILE A 15 7.56 -2.31 -1.02
N MET A 16 8.53 -1.57 -1.56
CA MET A 16 8.86 -0.22 -1.09
C MET A 16 7.63 0.69 -1.19
N MET A 17 6.89 0.62 -2.30
CA MET A 17 5.68 1.43 -2.49
C MET A 17 4.57 1.07 -1.51
N TYR A 18 4.38 -0.22 -1.18
CA TYR A 18 3.44 -0.61 -0.13
C TYR A 18 3.81 -0.01 1.23
N GLN A 19 5.10 0.07 1.57
CA GLN A 19 5.57 0.67 2.83
C GLN A 19 5.31 2.17 2.88
N ILE A 20 5.57 2.88 1.78
CA ILE A 20 5.30 4.33 1.68
C ILE A 20 3.80 4.57 1.83
N MET A 21 2.96 3.87 1.06
CA MET A 21 1.51 3.98 1.15
C MET A 21 1.01 3.68 2.56
N GLU A 22 1.49 2.61 3.20
CA GLU A 22 1.11 2.29 4.58
C GLU A 22 1.45 3.43 5.54
N ASN A 23 2.63 4.03 5.43
CA ASN A 23 3.01 5.15 6.28
C ASN A 23 2.18 6.40 6.00
N ASP A 24 1.85 6.70 4.75
CA ASP A 24 0.99 7.83 4.38
C ASP A 24 -0.40 7.67 4.99
N LEU A 25 -1.01 6.50 4.87
CA LEU A 25 -2.33 6.23 5.47
C LEU A 25 -2.27 6.37 7.00
N LYS A 26 -1.17 5.94 7.65
CA LYS A 26 -0.97 6.14 9.10
C LYS A 26 -0.90 7.62 9.47
N LEU A 27 -0.22 8.45 8.67
CA LEU A 27 -0.16 9.89 8.90
C LEU A 27 -1.54 10.54 8.74
N ILE A 28 -2.32 10.11 7.75
CA ILE A 28 -3.70 10.58 7.55
C ILE A 28 -4.56 10.20 8.77
N CYS A 29 -4.57 8.93 9.19
CA CYS A 29 -5.28 8.47 10.38
C CYS A 29 -4.94 9.31 11.63
N ALA A 30 -3.64 9.55 11.86
CA ALA A 30 -3.18 10.32 13.01
C ALA A 30 -3.68 11.78 12.99
N GLY A 31 -3.73 12.39 11.81
CA GLY A 31 -4.18 13.77 11.65
C GLY A 31 -5.70 13.95 11.62
N MET A 32 -6.47 12.88 11.42
CA MET A 32 -7.93 12.88 11.56
C MET A 32 -8.39 12.83 13.03
N GLN A 33 -7.54 12.36 13.93
CA GLN A 33 -7.86 12.29 15.35
C GLN A 33 -7.63 13.64 16.03
N GLU A 34 -8.48 13.98 16.99
CA GLU A 34 -8.34 15.19 17.79
C GLU A 34 -7.10 15.12 18.71
N GLY A 35 -6.59 16.30 19.10
CA GLY A 35 -5.49 16.42 20.05
C GLY A 35 -4.10 16.42 19.40
N SER A 36 -3.12 15.84 20.10
CA SER A 36 -1.72 15.92 19.68
C SER A 36 -1.41 14.93 18.56
N PHE A 37 -1.06 15.45 17.39
CA PHE A 37 -0.66 14.64 16.24
C PHE A 37 0.44 13.62 16.57
N TYR A 38 1.45 14.00 17.36
CA TYR A 38 2.55 13.08 17.70
C TYR A 38 2.06 11.89 18.53
N LYS A 39 1.19 12.13 19.52
CA LYS A 39 0.59 11.06 20.33
C LYS A 39 -0.31 10.17 19.48
N ASN A 40 -1.11 10.78 18.58
CA ASN A 40 -1.97 10.05 17.67
C ASN A 40 -1.16 9.19 16.71
N LEU A 41 -0.06 9.70 16.16
CA LEU A 41 0.82 8.96 15.26
C LEU A 41 1.52 7.79 15.96
N GLU A 42 2.02 8.02 17.17
CA GLU A 42 2.62 6.96 17.99
C GLU A 42 1.60 5.85 18.27
N MET A 43 0.39 6.22 18.69
CA MET A 43 -0.71 5.29 18.89
C MET A 43 -1.04 4.53 17.61
N VAL A 44 -1.30 5.22 16.49
CA VAL A 44 -1.62 4.62 15.18
C VAL A 44 -0.55 3.62 14.74
N ARG A 45 0.75 3.95 14.88
CA ARG A 45 1.87 3.05 14.55
C ARG A 45 1.96 1.86 15.52
N SER A 46 1.61 2.06 16.79
CA SER A 46 1.59 0.99 17.78
C SER A 46 0.42 0.02 17.57
N THR A 47 -0.75 0.54 17.17
CA THR A 47 -2.00 -0.22 17.02
C THR A 47 -2.09 -0.94 15.68
N TYR A 48 -1.81 -0.25 14.58
CA TYR A 48 -1.98 -0.79 13.23
C TYR A 48 -0.64 -1.27 12.67
N LYS A 49 -0.41 -2.58 12.71
CA LYS A 49 0.87 -3.20 12.35
C LYS A 49 1.04 -3.43 10.85
N GLY A 50 -0.02 -3.38 10.07
CA GLY A 50 0.07 -3.58 8.63
C GLY A 50 -0.98 -2.81 7.84
N LEU A 51 -0.72 -2.72 6.54
CA LEU A 51 -1.52 -1.99 5.55
C LEU A 51 -3.02 -2.29 5.63
N GLY A 52 -3.42 -3.56 5.74
CA GLY A 52 -4.83 -3.92 5.84
C GLY A 52 -5.52 -3.32 7.07
N GLN A 53 -4.84 -3.32 8.23
CA GLN A 53 -5.41 -2.77 9.47
C GLN A 53 -5.57 -1.25 9.40
N VAL A 54 -4.60 -0.53 8.82
CA VAL A 54 -4.72 0.92 8.67
C VAL A 54 -5.80 1.30 7.64
N VAL A 55 -5.97 0.54 6.55
CA VAL A 55 -7.03 0.78 5.57
C VAL A 55 -8.41 0.68 6.22
N ILE A 56 -8.66 -0.37 7.01
CA ILE A 56 -9.92 -0.56 7.72
C ILE A 56 -10.16 0.60 8.71
N ALA A 57 -9.17 0.92 9.53
CA ALA A 57 -9.28 2.00 10.51
C ALA A 57 -9.55 3.36 9.85
N LEU A 58 -8.88 3.64 8.73
CA LEU A 58 -9.08 4.87 7.98
C LEU A 58 -10.48 4.94 7.38
N GLN A 59 -10.99 3.83 6.83
CA GLN A 59 -12.35 3.75 6.29
C GLN A 59 -13.40 4.01 7.37
N GLU A 60 -13.21 3.48 8.57
CA GLU A 60 -14.10 3.75 9.70
C GLU A 60 -14.09 5.22 10.13
N LEU A 61 -12.92 5.88 10.09
CA LEU A 61 -12.78 7.30 10.37
C LEU A 61 -13.47 8.16 9.30
N ASP A 62 -13.26 7.86 8.02
CA ASP A 62 -13.86 8.60 6.91
C ASP A 62 -15.37 8.45 6.86
N ASN A 63 -15.91 7.26 7.17
CA ASN A 63 -17.36 7.04 7.26
C ASN A 63 -18.05 7.91 8.33
N ARG A 64 -17.29 8.40 9.32
CA ARG A 64 -17.78 9.30 10.38
C ARG A 64 -17.48 10.78 10.07
N ASN A 65 -16.67 11.04 9.05
CA ASN A 65 -16.22 12.38 8.70
C ASN A 65 -17.20 13.02 7.70
N PRO A 66 -17.70 14.25 7.94
CA PRO A 66 -18.56 14.94 6.98
C PRO A 66 -17.87 15.24 5.64
N VAL A 67 -16.53 15.27 5.61
CA VAL A 67 -15.75 15.45 4.38
C VAL A 67 -14.71 14.32 4.29
N PRO A 68 -15.08 13.16 3.73
CA PRO A 68 -14.18 12.01 3.64
C PRO A 68 -13.00 12.31 2.72
N TYR A 69 -11.83 11.75 3.03
CA TYR A 69 -10.64 11.82 2.18
C TYR A 69 -10.79 10.93 0.95
N PHE A 70 -11.33 9.73 1.14
CA PHE A 70 -11.41 8.71 0.10
C PHE A 70 -12.86 8.28 -0.14
N ASN A 71 -13.17 7.99 -1.41
CA ASN A 71 -14.44 7.37 -1.77
C ASN A 71 -14.39 5.84 -1.62
N ARG A 72 -15.55 5.21 -1.77
CA ARG A 72 -15.71 3.75 -1.62
C ARG A 72 -14.81 2.98 -2.60
N GLU A 73 -14.75 3.40 -3.85
CA GLU A 73 -13.95 2.76 -4.90
C GLU A 73 -12.45 2.77 -4.54
N THR A 74 -11.98 3.85 -3.94
CA THR A 74 -10.60 3.96 -3.47
C THR A 74 -10.34 3.00 -2.31
N TYR A 75 -11.27 2.83 -1.38
CA TYR A 75 -11.15 1.83 -0.32
C TYR A 75 -11.19 0.39 -0.83
N GLU A 76 -12.01 0.09 -1.83
CA GLU A 76 -12.02 -1.22 -2.49
C GLU A 76 -10.65 -1.51 -3.12
N LEU A 77 -10.03 -0.51 -3.75
CA LEU A 77 -8.70 -0.61 -4.32
C LEU A 77 -7.60 -0.76 -3.25
N LEU A 78 -7.63 0.04 -2.19
CA LEU A 78 -6.68 -0.07 -1.06
C LEU A 78 -6.76 -1.43 -0.38
N ASN A 79 -7.96 -1.98 -0.18
CA ASN A 79 -8.15 -3.32 0.37
C ASN A 79 -7.65 -4.42 -0.57
N LYS A 80 -7.81 -4.25 -1.89
CA LYS A 80 -7.21 -5.15 -2.88
C LYS A 80 -5.68 -5.11 -2.79
N LEU A 81 -5.09 -3.92 -2.76
CA LEU A 81 -3.65 -3.71 -2.65
C LEU A 81 -3.08 -4.29 -1.34
N ALA A 82 -3.78 -4.13 -0.21
CA ALA A 82 -3.38 -4.71 1.07
C ALA A 82 -3.28 -6.25 1.01
N ARG A 83 -4.23 -6.90 0.33
CA ARG A 83 -4.19 -8.36 0.11
C ARG A 83 -3.05 -8.77 -0.82
N GLN A 84 -2.85 -8.01 -1.90
CA GLN A 84 -1.74 -8.25 -2.84
C GLN A 84 -0.37 -8.11 -2.16
N ARG A 85 -0.19 -7.15 -1.24
CA ARG A 85 1.05 -7.04 -0.43
C ARG A 85 1.38 -8.36 0.26
N ASN A 86 0.39 -8.99 0.90
CA ASN A 86 0.60 -10.25 1.61
C ASN A 86 1.00 -11.36 0.64
N TYR A 87 0.36 -11.43 -0.53
CA TYR A 87 0.74 -12.38 -1.58
C TYR A 87 2.19 -12.17 -2.04
N TYR A 88 2.59 -10.94 -2.36
CA TYR A 88 3.95 -10.65 -2.82
C TYR A 88 5.01 -10.88 -1.72
N CYS A 89 4.69 -10.62 -0.46
CA CYS A 89 5.61 -10.88 0.65
C CYS A 89 5.77 -12.37 0.99
N HIS A 90 4.76 -13.22 0.72
CA HIS A 90 4.71 -14.57 1.29
C HIS A 90 4.62 -15.71 0.28
N GLN A 91 4.10 -15.46 -0.93
CA GLN A 91 3.70 -16.54 -1.85
C GLN A 91 4.21 -16.37 -3.28
N CYS A 92 4.37 -15.14 -3.79
CA CYS A 92 4.57 -14.91 -5.23
C CYS A 92 5.69 -15.74 -5.89
N CYS A 93 6.85 -15.87 -5.25
CA CYS A 93 7.96 -16.66 -5.79
C CYS A 93 7.73 -18.18 -5.69
N MET A 94 6.95 -18.64 -4.71
CA MET A 94 6.75 -20.08 -4.46
C MET A 94 5.97 -20.75 -5.59
N GLU A 95 5.21 -19.98 -6.37
CA GLU A 95 4.39 -20.49 -7.47
C GLU A 95 5.21 -20.97 -8.67
N PHE A 96 6.44 -20.47 -8.83
CA PHE A 96 7.28 -20.83 -9.99
C PHE A 96 8.70 -21.26 -9.60
N CYS A 97 9.29 -20.78 -8.50
CA CYS A 97 10.71 -21.01 -8.19
C CYS A 97 11.10 -22.48 -7.98
N TYR A 98 10.15 -23.37 -7.67
CA TYR A 98 10.43 -24.81 -7.53
C TYR A 98 10.54 -25.54 -8.87
N ASN A 99 10.14 -24.92 -9.98
CA ASN A 99 10.34 -25.46 -11.32
C ASN A 99 11.76 -25.11 -11.82
N PRO A 100 12.65 -26.07 -12.11
CA PRO A 100 14.00 -25.79 -12.62
C PRO A 100 14.02 -25.03 -13.95
N TYR A 101 12.94 -25.10 -14.73
CA TYR A 101 12.76 -24.44 -16.03
C TYR A 101 11.66 -23.36 -15.95
N PHE A 102 11.56 -22.68 -14.81
CA PHE A 102 10.49 -21.70 -14.58
C PHE A 102 10.55 -20.50 -15.53
N ARG A 103 11.73 -20.18 -16.08
CA ARG A 103 11.91 -19.00 -16.93
C ARG A 103 11.04 -19.05 -18.20
N GLU A 104 10.75 -20.25 -18.68
CA GLU A 104 9.91 -20.46 -19.85
C GLU A 104 8.44 -20.74 -19.48
N SER A 105 8.14 -20.91 -18.20
CA SER A 105 6.84 -21.37 -17.70
C SER A 105 5.77 -20.28 -17.75
N ILE A 106 4.51 -20.71 -17.82
CA ILE A 106 3.37 -19.79 -17.83
C ILE A 106 3.19 -19.13 -16.47
N GLU A 107 3.47 -19.84 -15.38
CA GLU A 107 3.36 -19.34 -14.01
C GLU A 107 4.29 -18.15 -13.75
N PHE A 108 5.53 -18.21 -14.26
CA PHE A 108 6.46 -17.09 -14.14
C PHE A 108 5.98 -15.87 -14.96
N LYS A 109 5.52 -16.10 -16.21
CA LYS A 109 5.04 -15.04 -17.09
C LYS A 109 3.80 -14.35 -16.53
N ASP A 110 2.83 -15.13 -16.03
CA ASP A 110 1.61 -14.63 -15.40
C ASP A 110 1.95 -13.86 -14.11
N SER A 111 2.88 -14.37 -13.30
CA SER A 111 3.35 -13.67 -12.09
C SER A 111 4.02 -12.34 -12.42
N LEU A 112 4.88 -12.29 -13.45
CA LEU A 112 5.52 -11.06 -13.91
C LEU A 112 4.50 -10.05 -14.43
N GLU A 113 3.56 -10.46 -15.29
CA GLU A 113 2.52 -9.57 -15.82
C GLU A 113 1.63 -9.02 -14.69
N SER A 114 1.26 -9.87 -13.72
CA SER A 114 0.49 -9.46 -12.55
C SER A 114 1.24 -8.44 -11.69
N LEU A 115 2.54 -8.65 -11.49
CA LEU A 115 3.41 -7.74 -10.75
C LEU A 115 3.56 -6.39 -11.46
N GLU A 116 3.73 -6.38 -12.78
CA GLU A 116 3.79 -5.16 -13.60
C GLU A 116 2.52 -4.33 -13.45
N ARG A 117 1.35 -4.94 -13.65
CA ARG A 117 0.06 -4.27 -13.49
C ARG A 117 -0.14 -3.76 -12.07
N THR A 118 0.25 -4.54 -11.06
CA THR A 118 0.15 -4.11 -9.65
C THR A 118 1.04 -2.90 -9.38
N ASN A 119 2.28 -2.91 -9.90
CA ASN A 119 3.24 -1.83 -9.76
C ASN A 119 2.70 -0.51 -10.34
N GLU A 120 2.05 -0.56 -11.51
CA GLU A 120 1.41 0.61 -12.11
C GLU A 120 0.24 1.13 -11.26
N ILE A 121 -0.60 0.22 -10.76
CA ILE A 121 -1.76 0.58 -9.93
C ILE A 121 -1.30 1.24 -8.62
N ILE A 122 -0.30 0.68 -7.93
CA ILE A 122 0.17 1.26 -6.67
C ILE A 122 0.84 2.62 -6.90
N LYS A 123 1.53 2.84 -8.03
CA LYS A 123 2.03 4.16 -8.44
C LYS A 123 0.92 5.18 -8.59
N SER A 124 -0.19 4.80 -9.20
CA SER A 124 -1.36 5.69 -9.34
C SER A 124 -1.99 6.04 -8.00
N VAL A 125 -2.17 5.05 -7.12
CA VAL A 125 -2.76 5.26 -5.78
C VAL A 125 -1.85 6.11 -4.89
N GLN A 126 -0.54 5.91 -4.97
CA GLN A 126 0.45 6.64 -4.17
C GLN A 126 0.38 8.16 -4.39
N ASN A 127 0.04 8.61 -5.59
CA ASN A 127 -0.17 10.03 -5.88
C ASN A 127 -1.37 10.59 -5.09
N GLN A 128 -2.48 9.84 -5.04
CA GLN A 128 -3.68 10.24 -4.30
C GLN A 128 -3.43 10.28 -2.79
N THR A 129 -2.79 9.24 -2.24
CA THR A 129 -2.47 9.19 -0.79
C THR A 129 -1.52 10.29 -0.39
N SER A 130 -0.55 10.65 -1.26
CA SER A 130 0.41 11.73 -1.01
C SER A 130 -0.28 13.09 -0.91
N MET A 131 -1.26 13.39 -1.79
CA MET A 131 -2.02 14.64 -1.74
C MET A 131 -2.81 14.80 -0.43
N HIS A 132 -3.49 13.74 0.00
CA HIS A 132 -4.24 13.78 1.27
C HIS A 132 -3.33 13.86 2.49
N ARG A 133 -2.19 13.15 2.47
CA ARG A 133 -1.15 13.29 3.49
C ARG A 133 -0.65 14.72 3.59
N GLU A 134 -0.31 15.36 2.47
CA GLU A 134 0.17 16.75 2.47
C GLU A 134 -0.88 17.70 3.06
N SER A 135 -2.14 17.59 2.63
CA SER A 135 -3.26 18.35 3.22
C SER A 135 -3.36 18.17 4.73
N VAL A 136 -3.15 16.94 5.23
CA VAL A 136 -3.12 16.66 6.66
C VAL A 136 -1.93 17.35 7.33
N LEU A 137 -0.73 17.18 6.81
CA LEU A 137 0.51 17.68 7.42
C LEU A 137 0.60 19.20 7.45
N THR A 138 0.07 19.89 6.42
CA THR A 138 -0.01 21.37 6.40
C THR A 138 -0.84 21.90 7.56
N ARG A 139 -1.95 21.24 7.94
CA ARG A 139 -2.76 21.66 9.11
C ARG A 139 -1.99 21.61 10.43
N TYR A 140 -0.92 20.82 10.50
CA TYR A 140 -0.06 20.69 11.67
C TYR A 140 1.30 21.40 11.51
N ASN A 141 1.46 22.28 10.50
CA ASN A 141 2.71 23.01 10.18
C ASN A 141 3.92 22.08 10.01
N ARG A 142 3.76 21.02 9.21
CA ARG A 142 4.81 20.00 8.98
C ARG A 142 5.35 19.94 7.57
N VAL A 143 4.89 20.84 6.69
CA VAL A 143 5.36 21.03 5.32
C VAL A 143 5.40 22.52 5.05
#